data_AF-A0A2C9L2B7-F1
#
_entry.id   AF-A0A2C9L2B7-F1
#
_cell.length_a   1.000
_cell.length_b   1.000
_cell.length_c   1.000
_cell.angle_alpha   90.00
_cell.angle_beta   90.00
_cell.angle_gamma   90.00
#
_symmetry.space_group_name_H-M   'P 1'
#
loop_
_entity.id
_entity.type
_entity.pdbx_description
1 polymer ?
#
loop_
_entity_poly.entity_id
_entity_poly.type
_entity_poly.pdbx_seq_one_letter_code
_entity_poly.pdbx_strand_id
1 'polypeptide(L)'
;ATRNVARNLLEACAGNLDMAVGMHMDNDGVGPAVPETIPESLCNESDNVRAPIPQKTEVLIEDDPGVAGTSFTILLKNSKGKGGREKKKRV
;
A
#
# COMPACT_ATOMS: atom_id res chain seq x y z
N ALA A 1 37.60 -4.27 0.67
CA ALA A 1 37.62 -2.87 1.15
C ALA A 1 39.04 -2.41 1.49
N THR A 2 39.42 -1.18 1.14
CA THR A 2 40.71 -0.59 1.53
C THR A 2 40.57 0.16 2.87
N ARG A 3 41.66 0.27 3.65
CA ARG A 3 41.66 0.90 4.99
C ARG A 3 41.15 2.34 4.98
N ASN A 4 41.42 3.10 3.92
CA ASN A 4 41.02 4.51 3.82
C ASN A 4 39.51 4.65 3.58
N VAL A 5 38.91 3.75 2.80
CA VAL A 5 37.45 3.74 2.58
C VAL A 5 36.72 3.42 3.88
N ALA A 6 37.19 2.43 4.64
CA ALA A 6 36.62 2.08 5.94
C ALA A 6 36.71 3.24 6.95
N ARG A 7 37.82 3.97 6.97
CA ARG A 7 37.98 5.16 7.82
C ARG A 7 36.96 6.25 7.48
N ASN A 8 36.81 6.56 6.19
CA ASN A 8 35.87 7.59 5.74
C ASN A 8 34.41 7.22 6.06
N LEU A 9 34.04 5.94 5.89
CA LEU A 9 32.70 5.45 6.22
C LEU A 9 32.43 5.54 7.72
N LEU A 10 33.38 5.14 8.56
CA LEU A 10 33.26 5.26 10.01
C LEU A 10 33.19 6.72 10.47
N GLU A 11 33.96 7.62 9.88
CA GLU A 11 33.91 9.06 10.18
C GLU A 11 32.55 9.65 9.79
N ALA A 12 32.00 9.29 8.63
CA ALA A 12 30.65 9.69 8.21
C ALA A 12 29.54 9.13 9.13
N CYS A 13 29.76 7.96 9.73
CA CYS A 13 28.83 7.31 10.67
C CYS A 13 29.05 7.69 12.13
N ALA A 14 29.90 8.68 12.43
CA ALA A 14 30.28 9.04 13.79
C ALA A 14 30.77 7.84 14.64
N GLY A 15 31.48 6.90 14.01
CA GLY A 15 31.99 5.68 14.64
C GLY A 15 30.98 4.54 14.77
N ASN A 16 29.76 4.68 14.25
CA ASN A 16 28.78 3.60 14.23
C ASN A 16 29.13 2.56 13.15
N LEU A 17 29.56 1.37 13.61
CA LEU A 17 29.98 0.28 12.73
C LEU A 17 28.81 -0.31 11.95
N ASP A 18 27.65 -0.53 12.57
CA ASP A 18 26.49 -1.13 11.92
C ASP A 18 26.00 -0.29 10.74
N MET A 19 25.99 1.04 10.90
CA MET A 19 25.65 1.97 9.81
C MET A 19 26.72 1.99 8.70
N ALA A 20 28.01 1.98 9.08
CA ALA A 20 29.12 1.98 8.12
C ALA A 20 29.16 0.70 7.28
N VAL A 21 28.87 -0.45 7.90
CA VAL A 21 28.77 -1.76 7.24
C VAL A 21 27.55 -1.82 6.34
N GLY A 22 26.38 -1.33 6.80
CA GLY A 22 25.17 -1.24 5.98
C GLY A 22 25.43 -0.47 4.68
N MET A 23 25.95 0.76 4.78
CA MET A 23 26.28 1.57 3.60
C MET A 23 27.37 0.95 2.72
N HIS A 24 28.33 0.22 3.31
CA HIS A 24 29.34 -0.51 2.52
C HIS A 24 28.68 -1.64 1.71
N MET A 25 27.79 -2.44 2.31
CA MET A 25 27.15 -3.59 1.66
C MET A 25 26.06 -3.18 0.67
N ASP A 26 25.37 -2.06 0.93
CA ASP A 26 24.37 -1.49 0.01
C ASP A 26 25.01 -1.05 -1.33
N ASN A 27 26.29 -0.67 -1.32
CA ASN A 27 27.04 -0.31 -2.54
C ASN A 27 27.45 -1.53 -3.38
N ASP A 28 27.55 -2.72 -2.79
CA ASP A 28 27.90 -3.96 -3.48
C ASP A 28 26.65 -4.70 -4.04
N GLY A 29 25.50 -4.04 -4.09
CA GLY A 29 24.27 -4.59 -4.71
C GLY A 29 23.63 -5.75 -3.95
N VAL A 30 24.16 -6.10 -2.78
CA VAL A 30 23.54 -7.02 -1.82
C VAL A 30 23.00 -6.20 -0.65
N GLY A 31 22.12 -5.25 -0.97
CA GLY A 31 21.16 -4.75 0.01
C GLY A 31 20.26 -5.90 0.48
N PRO A 32 19.54 -5.77 1.61
CA PRO A 32 18.66 -6.82 2.10
C PRO A 32 17.74 -7.27 0.96
N ALA A 33 17.83 -8.54 0.60
CA ALA A 33 17.22 -9.13 -0.59
C ALA A 33 15.81 -8.58 -0.82
N VAL A 34 15.69 -7.61 -1.73
CA VAL A 34 14.42 -7.33 -2.37
C VAL A 34 14.12 -8.56 -3.24
N PRO A 35 12.93 -9.17 -3.13
CA PRO A 35 12.63 -10.36 -3.92
C PRO A 35 12.83 -10.07 -5.41
N GLU A 36 13.62 -10.93 -6.05
CA GLU A 36 14.00 -10.90 -7.46
C GLU A 36 12.77 -10.82 -8.38
N THR A 37 12.33 -9.63 -8.77
CA THR A 37 11.76 -9.35 -10.11
C THR A 37 11.71 -7.85 -10.34
N ILE A 38 12.80 -7.24 -10.83
CA ILE A 38 12.72 -5.92 -11.44
C ILE A 38 13.07 -6.11 -12.92
N PRO A 39 12.11 -6.02 -13.86
CA PRO A 39 12.44 -6.04 -15.27
C PRO A 39 13.34 -4.84 -15.60
N GLU A 40 14.40 -5.10 -16.37
CA GLU A 40 15.51 -4.18 -16.70
C GLU A 40 15.11 -2.89 -17.47
N SER A 41 13.81 -2.55 -17.57
CA SER A 41 13.34 -1.37 -18.30
C SER A 41 13.14 -0.10 -17.44
N LEU A 42 13.53 -0.11 -16.16
CA LEU A 42 13.27 0.99 -15.21
C LEU A 42 14.46 1.94 -14.98
N CYS A 43 15.48 1.91 -15.84
CA CYS A 43 16.66 2.79 -15.75
C CYS A 43 16.42 4.21 -16.33
N ASN A 44 15.19 4.73 -16.25
CA ASN A 44 14.91 6.13 -16.58
C ASN A 44 14.94 6.96 -15.30
N GLU A 45 16.09 7.56 -14.99
CA GLU A 45 16.33 8.36 -13.77
C GLU A 45 15.42 9.59 -13.61
N SER A 46 14.68 9.97 -14.65
CA SER A 46 13.78 11.12 -14.67
C SER A 46 12.33 10.85 -14.21
N ASP A 47 11.95 9.59 -13.95
CA ASP A 47 10.58 9.18 -13.57
C ASP A 47 10.50 8.53 -12.16
N ASN A 48 11.50 8.79 -11.31
CA ASN A 48 11.58 8.22 -9.96
C ASN A 48 10.52 8.72 -8.95
N VAL A 49 9.57 9.58 -9.37
CA VAL A 49 8.42 9.95 -8.53
C VAL A 49 7.33 8.90 -8.72
N ARG A 50 7.46 7.78 -8.01
CA ARG A 50 6.39 6.79 -7.92
C ARG A 50 5.17 7.48 -7.29
N ALA A 51 4.03 7.46 -7.98
CA ALA A 51 2.79 7.97 -7.41
C ALA A 51 2.47 7.25 -6.09
N PRO A 52 1.84 7.93 -5.12
CA PRO A 52 1.38 7.27 -3.90
C PRO A 52 0.55 6.03 -4.23
N ILE A 53 0.90 4.89 -3.64
CA ILE A 53 0.20 3.63 -3.90
C ILE A 53 -1.22 3.73 -3.31
N PRO A 54 -2.28 3.56 -4.11
CA PRO A 54 -3.64 3.56 -3.58
C PRO A 54 -3.86 2.36 -2.66
N GLN A 55 -4.40 2.61 -1.47
CA GLN A 55 -4.74 1.56 -0.51
C GLN A 55 -6.04 0.86 -0.94
N LYS A 56 -6.01 -0.47 -1.14
CA LYS A 56 -7.22 -1.28 -1.31
C LYS A 56 -7.69 -1.76 0.06
N THR A 57 -8.94 -1.45 0.44
CA THR A 57 -9.57 -2.00 1.64
C THR A 57 -10.33 -3.27 1.26
N GLU A 58 -9.64 -4.40 1.25
CA GLU A 58 -10.30 -5.71 1.15
C GLU A 58 -10.49 -6.29 2.55
N VAL A 59 -11.69 -6.81 2.81
CA VAL A 59 -11.99 -7.57 4.02
C VAL A 59 -11.83 -9.02 3.66
N LEU A 60 -10.93 -9.73 4.34
CA LEU A 60 -10.83 -11.18 4.23
C LEU A 60 -12.14 -11.78 4.77
N ILE A 61 -13.02 -12.22 3.87
CA ILE A 61 -14.17 -13.04 4.23
C ILE A 61 -13.64 -14.46 4.26
N GLU A 62 -13.65 -15.08 5.43
CA GLU A 62 -13.45 -16.53 5.52
C GLU A 62 -14.63 -17.20 4.81
N ASP A 63 -14.37 -17.87 3.69
CA ASP A 63 -15.35 -18.77 3.07
C ASP A 63 -15.57 -19.94 4.04
N ASP A 64 -16.56 -19.82 4.90
CA ASP A 64 -17.05 -20.94 5.72
C ASP A 64 -17.62 -22.01 4.75
N PRO A 65 -17.02 -23.22 4.65
CA PRO A 65 -17.52 -24.26 3.77
C PRO A 65 -18.80 -24.94 4.31
N GLY A 66 -19.59 -24.25 5.14
CA GLY A 66 -20.64 -24.83 5.96
C GLY A 66 -22.06 -24.32 5.71
N VAL A 67 -22.34 -23.46 4.71
CA VAL A 67 -23.73 -23.02 4.46
C VAL A 67 -24.10 -23.06 2.97
N ALA A 68 -24.48 -24.25 2.52
CA ALA A 68 -25.38 -24.39 1.39
C ALA A 68 -26.70 -23.66 1.71
N GLY A 69 -26.95 -22.55 1.02
CA GLY A 69 -28.27 -21.90 0.97
C GLY A 69 -28.34 -20.57 1.70
N THR A 70 -28.29 -19.49 0.94
CA THR A 70 -29.43 -18.60 0.65
C THR A 70 -28.88 -17.29 0.07
N SER A 71 -29.36 -16.92 -1.11
CA SER A 71 -28.99 -15.69 -1.82
C SER A 71 -29.33 -14.48 -0.96
N PHE A 72 -28.32 -13.73 -0.52
CA PHE A 72 -28.51 -12.50 0.24
C PHE A 72 -29.01 -11.39 -0.70
N THR A 73 -30.33 -11.29 -0.86
CA THR A 73 -30.95 -10.19 -1.62
C THR A 73 -31.05 -8.96 -0.71
N ILE A 74 -30.17 -7.99 -0.93
CA ILE A 74 -30.21 -6.70 -0.25
C ILE A 74 -31.40 -5.90 -0.81
N LEU A 75 -32.55 -5.95 -0.14
CA LEU A 75 -33.73 -5.14 -0.49
C LEU A 75 -33.64 -3.76 0.19
N LEU A 76 -33.10 -2.75 -0.51
CA LEU A 76 -33.23 -1.36 -0.10
C LEU A 76 -34.69 -0.90 -0.25
N LYS A 77 -35.47 -0.95 0.83
CA LYS A 77 -36.74 -0.21 0.93
C LYS A 77 -36.48 1.19 1.45
N ASN A 78 -36.38 2.16 0.54
CA ASN A 78 -36.43 3.58 0.91
C ASN A 78 -37.82 3.93 1.44
N SER A 79 -37.92 4.08 2.76
CA SER A 79 -39.12 4.57 3.44
C SER A 79 -38.86 5.98 3.97
N LYS A 80 -39.26 7.00 3.19
CA LYS A 80 -39.67 8.31 3.74
C LYS A 80 -40.15 9.25 2.63
N GLY A 81 -41.36 9.80 2.78
CA GLY A 81 -41.68 11.06 2.11
C GLY A 81 -43.13 11.35 1.75
N LYS A 82 -44.02 11.33 2.73
CA LYS A 82 -45.17 12.25 2.92
C LYS A 82 -46.07 12.60 1.71
N GLY A 83 -47.32 12.12 1.82
CA GLY A 83 -48.50 12.98 1.81
C GLY A 83 -48.99 13.48 0.45
N GLY A 84 -49.94 12.75 -0.14
CA GLY A 84 -50.71 13.22 -1.28
C GLY A 84 -51.58 14.45 -0.97
N ARG A 85 -51.63 15.37 -1.94
CA ARG A 85 -52.85 15.79 -2.68
C ARG A 85 -54.18 15.66 -1.89
N GLU A 86 -55.09 16.62 -1.75
CA GLU A 86 -55.49 17.69 -2.68
C GLU A 86 -56.95 18.19 -2.31
N LYS A 87 -57.30 19.41 -2.77
CA LYS A 87 -58.64 20.03 -3.01
C LYS A 87 -59.57 20.47 -1.85
N LYS A 88 -59.79 21.80 -1.85
CA LYS A 88 -61.07 22.55 -1.93
C LYS A 88 -62.28 22.04 -1.12
N LYS A 89 -62.82 22.91 -0.25
CA LYS A 89 -64.27 23.08 -0.11
C LYS A 89 -64.62 24.55 0.17
N ARG A 90 -65.35 25.16 -0.76
CA ARG A 90 -66.20 26.35 -0.54
C ARG A 90 -67.37 25.93 0.34
N VAL A 91 -67.72 26.74 1.35
CA VAL A 91 -69.09 27.17 1.70
C VAL A 91 -68.94 28.54 2.33
#